data_AF-A0A530QPL8-F1
#
_entry.id   AF-A0A530QPL8-F1
#
_cell.length_a   1.000
_cell.length_b   1.000
_cell.length_c   1.000
_cell.angle_alpha   90.00
_cell.angle_beta   90.00
_cell.angle_gamma   90.00
#
_symmetry.space_group_name_H-M   'P 1'
#
loop_
_entity.id
_entity.type
_entity.pdbx_description
1 polymer ?
#
loop_
_entity_poly.entity_id
_entity_poly.type
_entity_poly.pdbx_seq_one_letter_code
_entity_poly.pdbx_strand_id
1 'polypeptide(L)'
;VMDAACQEEVKSANEKGCGEIREDGAFVEAGENDNLIVQKLEANPNAFGIFGFSFLDQNADKLQGHKVDGVEPTFENIASGDYGVSRSLYVYAKKEHVGVIPGMQEFIAEYTSEGAWGPDGYLADKGLIPLPDAERAKWAENAKALKGMGS
;
A
#
# COMPACT_ATOMS: atom_id res chain seq x y z
N VAL A 1 -3.04 -14.50 6.97
CA VAL A 1 -3.76 -13.27 6.53
C VAL A 1 -3.98 -13.29 5.02
N MET A 2 -4.49 -14.40 4.48
CA MET A 2 -5.29 -14.47 3.24
C MET A 2 -6.34 -15.59 3.38
N ASP A 3 -6.64 -16.00 4.62
CA ASP A 3 -7.44 -17.21 4.89
C ASP A 3 -8.95 -16.95 4.75
N ALA A 4 -9.36 -15.68 4.77
CA ALA A 4 -10.76 -15.27 4.70
C ALA A 4 -11.39 -15.47 3.31
N ALA A 5 -10.59 -15.59 2.24
CA ALA A 5 -11.10 -15.64 0.86
C ALA A 5 -10.96 -17.00 0.17
N CYS A 6 -10.31 -17.99 0.80
CA CYS A 6 -10.10 -19.26 0.11
C CYS A 6 -11.31 -20.19 0.23
N GLN A 7 -11.98 -20.38 -0.90
CA GLN A 7 -13.10 -21.29 -1.07
C GLN A 7 -12.71 -22.72 -0.67
N GLU A 8 -13.62 -23.44 -0.01
CA GLU A 8 -13.41 -24.83 0.43
C GLU A 8 -13.13 -25.75 -0.75
N GLU A 9 -13.72 -25.47 -1.91
CA GLU A 9 -13.50 -26.20 -3.16
C GLU A 9 -12.05 -26.05 -3.65
N VAL A 10 -11.46 -24.86 -3.50
CA VAL A 10 -10.05 -24.60 -3.85
C VAL A 10 -9.12 -25.34 -2.87
N LYS A 11 -9.40 -25.26 -1.55
CA LYS A 11 -8.65 -26.01 -0.54
C LYS A 11 -8.72 -27.52 -0.75
N SER A 12 -9.91 -28.02 -1.10
CA SER A 12 -10.17 -29.45 -1.31
C SER A 12 -9.48 -30.00 -2.55
N ALA A 13 -9.38 -29.19 -3.60
CA ALA A 13 -8.70 -29.57 -4.84
C ALA A 13 -7.18 -29.45 -4.74
N ASN A 14 -6.67 -28.44 -4.02
CA ASN A 14 -5.24 -28.22 -3.78
C ASN A 14 -5.05 -27.50 -2.44
N GLU A 15 -4.45 -28.17 -1.46
CA GLU A 15 -4.18 -27.62 -0.12
C GLU A 15 -3.33 -26.33 -0.17
N LYS A 16 -2.54 -26.13 -1.24
CA LYS A 16 -1.75 -24.92 -1.49
C LYS A 16 -2.43 -23.90 -2.42
N GLY A 17 -3.54 -24.26 -3.05
CA GLY A 17 -4.19 -23.46 -4.11
C GLY A 17 -4.63 -22.07 -3.65
N CYS A 18 -4.88 -21.89 -2.36
CA CYS A 18 -5.21 -20.59 -1.77
C CYS A 18 -4.06 -19.58 -1.78
N GLY A 19 -2.81 -20.06 -1.83
CA GLY A 19 -1.61 -19.22 -1.75
C GLY A 19 -0.95 -18.97 -3.10
N GLU A 20 -1.47 -19.57 -4.16
CA GLU A 20 -0.93 -19.49 -5.51
C GLU A 20 -1.76 -18.53 -6.37
N ILE A 21 -1.10 -17.85 -7.30
CA ILE A 21 -1.80 -17.02 -8.29
C ILE A 21 -2.48 -17.96 -9.30
N ARG A 22 -3.73 -17.66 -9.66
CA ARG A 22 -4.49 -18.45 -10.63
C ARG A 22 -3.84 -18.43 -12.02
N GLU A 23 -3.74 -19.60 -12.65
CA GLU A 23 -3.19 -19.79 -14.01
C GLU A 23 -4.27 -20.13 -15.05
N ASP A 24 -5.55 -20.10 -14.66
CA ASP A 24 -6.71 -20.44 -15.51
C ASP A 24 -7.10 -19.33 -16.51
N GLY A 25 -6.23 -18.33 -16.69
CA GLY A 25 -6.39 -17.23 -17.64
C GLY A 25 -7.25 -16.06 -17.17
N ALA A 26 -7.84 -16.11 -15.98
CA ALA A 26 -8.63 -15.00 -15.45
C ALA A 26 -7.83 -14.02 -14.59
N PHE A 27 -6.61 -14.37 -14.18
CA PHE A 27 -5.59 -13.38 -13.81
C PHE A 27 -4.68 -13.13 -14.99
N VAL A 28 -4.43 -11.85 -15.28
CA VAL A 28 -3.49 -11.42 -16.32
C VAL A 28 -2.48 -10.50 -15.66
N GLU A 29 -1.21 -10.93 -15.65
CA GLU A 29 -0.12 -10.09 -15.18
C GLU A 29 0.06 -8.90 -16.13
N ALA A 30 -0.18 -7.68 -15.62
CA ALA A 30 -0.12 -6.48 -16.42
C ALA A 30 1.27 -5.78 -16.40
N GLY A 31 2.21 -6.32 -15.61
CA GLY A 31 3.51 -5.70 -15.33
C GLY A 31 3.41 -4.52 -14.35
N GLU A 32 4.54 -3.89 -14.03
CA GLU A 32 4.62 -2.78 -13.06
C GLU A 32 4.33 -1.39 -13.66
N ASN A 33 3.87 -1.30 -14.91
CA ASN A 33 3.55 -0.02 -15.54
C ASN A 33 2.07 0.33 -15.33
N ASP A 34 1.77 1.06 -14.25
CA ASP A 34 0.41 1.44 -13.89
C ASP A 34 -0.32 2.23 -14.99
N ASN A 35 0.38 3.06 -15.78
CA ASN A 35 -0.25 3.77 -16.91
C ASN A 35 -0.80 2.80 -17.97
N LEU A 36 -0.11 1.67 -18.20
CA LEU A 36 -0.60 0.63 -19.10
C LEU A 36 -1.79 -0.11 -18.49
N ILE A 37 -1.85 -0.26 -17.16
CA ILE A 37 -2.99 -0.84 -16.46
C ILE A 37 -4.22 0.05 -16.68
N VAL A 38 -4.09 1.37 -16.47
CA VAL A 38 -5.16 2.35 -16.70
C VAL A 38 -5.70 2.23 -18.14
N GLN A 39 -4.81 2.23 -19.14
CA GLN A 39 -5.21 2.10 -20.55
C GLN A 39 -5.94 0.78 -20.85
N LYS A 40 -5.51 -0.33 -20.24
CA LYS A 40 -6.17 -1.64 -20.39
C LYS A 40 -7.56 -1.65 -19.77
N LEU A 41 -7.75 -0.99 -18.63
CA LEU A 41 -9.03 -0.88 -17.96
C LEU A 41 -9.99 0.04 -18.73
N GLU A 42 -9.51 1.16 -19.25
CA GLU A 42 -10.28 2.04 -20.14
C GLU A 42 -10.77 1.29 -21.39
N ALA A 43 -9.90 0.46 -21.98
CA ALA A 43 -10.23 -0.29 -23.20
C ALA A 43 -11.15 -1.50 -22.94
N ASN A 44 -11.22 -2.01 -21.71
CA ASN A 44 -12.04 -3.16 -21.34
C ASN A 44 -12.90 -2.88 -20.09
N PRO A 45 -14.14 -2.41 -20.28
CA PRO A 45 -15.07 -2.14 -19.18
C PRO A 45 -15.45 -3.36 -18.32
N ASN A 46 -15.17 -4.58 -18.77
CA ASN A 46 -15.43 -5.81 -18.02
C ASN A 46 -14.22 -6.26 -17.18
N ALA A 47 -13.08 -5.57 -17.27
CA ALA A 47 -11.89 -5.91 -16.51
C ALA A 47 -11.94 -5.32 -15.09
N PHE A 48 -11.30 -6.02 -14.15
CA PHE A 48 -11.01 -5.52 -12.82
C PHE A 48 -9.50 -5.40 -12.65
N GLY A 49 -9.03 -4.27 -12.13
CA GLY A 49 -7.61 -3.99 -11.97
C GLY A 49 -7.23 -3.79 -10.51
N ILE A 50 -6.02 -4.22 -10.15
CA ILE A 50 -5.41 -3.98 -8.84
C ILE A 50 -4.13 -3.18 -9.11
N PHE A 51 -4.10 -1.94 -8.64
CA PHE A 51 -3.00 -1.00 -8.87
C PHE A 51 -3.00 0.09 -7.78
N GLY A 52 -1.96 0.93 -7.75
CA GLY A 52 -1.80 1.95 -6.70
C GLY A 52 -2.94 2.97 -6.67
N PHE A 53 -3.40 3.34 -5.47
CA PHE A 53 -4.50 4.30 -5.27
C PHE A 53 -4.27 5.65 -5.97
N SER A 54 -3.03 6.14 -6.02
CA SER A 54 -2.69 7.40 -6.68
C SER A 54 -3.08 7.44 -8.16
N PHE A 55 -3.00 6.31 -8.87
CA PHE A 55 -3.42 6.23 -10.27
C PHE A 55 -4.94 6.21 -10.43
N LEU A 56 -5.67 5.69 -9.43
CA LEU A 56 -7.12 5.78 -9.41
C LEU A 56 -7.53 7.24 -9.22
N ASP A 57 -6.94 7.92 -8.24
CA ASP A 57 -7.21 9.33 -7.93
C ASP A 57 -6.90 10.25 -9.12
N GLN A 58 -5.76 10.04 -9.79
CA GLN A 58 -5.35 10.81 -10.97
C GLN A 58 -6.19 10.56 -12.23
N ASN A 59 -6.94 9.46 -12.29
CA ASN A 59 -7.76 9.07 -13.45
C ASN A 59 -9.23 8.86 -13.06
N ALA A 60 -9.71 9.57 -12.04
CA ALA A 60 -11.07 9.45 -11.53
C ALA A 60 -12.15 9.88 -12.54
N ASP A 61 -11.77 10.59 -13.61
CA ASP A 61 -12.63 10.91 -14.75
C ASP A 61 -12.90 9.69 -15.65
N LYS A 62 -12.08 8.64 -15.55
CA LYS A 62 -12.13 7.46 -16.43
C LYS A 62 -12.31 6.14 -15.70
N LEU A 63 -11.77 6.05 -14.49
CA LEU A 63 -11.79 4.85 -13.66
C LEU A 63 -12.69 5.08 -12.45
N GLN A 64 -13.31 3.99 -12.00
CA GLN A 64 -14.09 3.97 -10.77
C GLN A 64 -13.43 3.06 -9.74
N GLY A 65 -13.38 3.52 -8.49
CA GLY A 65 -12.96 2.71 -7.35
C GLY A 65 -14.07 1.74 -6.96
N HIS A 66 -13.73 0.46 -6.74
CA HIS A 66 -14.70 -0.52 -6.26
C HIS A 66 -14.78 -0.50 -4.73
N LYS A 67 -15.99 -0.68 -4.18
CA LYS A 67 -16.18 -0.81 -2.72
C LYS A 67 -15.81 -2.20 -2.25
N VAL A 68 -15.00 -2.33 -1.20
CA VAL A 68 -14.74 -3.63 -0.57
C VAL A 68 -15.47 -3.65 0.75
N ASP A 69 -16.32 -4.66 0.96
CA ASP A 69 -17.20 -4.77 2.13
C ASP A 69 -18.04 -3.52 2.42
N GLY A 70 -18.44 -2.81 1.37
CA GLY A 70 -19.22 -1.57 1.45
C GLY A 70 -18.40 -0.30 1.70
N VAL A 71 -17.09 -0.43 1.93
CA VAL A 71 -16.16 0.69 2.17
C VAL A 71 -15.56 1.17 0.85
N GLU A 72 -15.60 2.48 0.60
CA GLU A 72 -15.00 3.10 -0.59
C GLU A 72 -13.48 3.26 -0.46
N PRO A 73 -12.71 3.19 -1.56
CA PRO A 73 -11.28 3.48 -1.56
C PRO A 73 -11.05 4.99 -1.49
N THR A 74 -11.28 5.60 -0.33
CA THR A 74 -10.96 7.01 -0.08
C THR A 74 -9.64 7.13 0.67
N PHE A 75 -9.01 8.30 0.60
CA PHE A 75 -7.82 8.60 1.41
C PHE A 75 -8.05 8.30 2.89
N GLU A 76 -9.19 8.73 3.44
CA GLU A 76 -9.55 8.54 4.84
C GLU A 76 -9.69 7.06 5.19
N ASN A 77 -10.46 6.29 4.43
CA ASN A 77 -10.68 4.87 4.68
C ASN A 77 -9.39 4.05 4.53
N ILE A 78 -8.47 4.46 3.65
CA ILE A 78 -7.18 3.80 3.51
C ILE A 78 -6.26 4.16 4.68
N ALA A 79 -6.19 5.44 5.07
CA ALA A 79 -5.34 5.91 6.16
C ALA A 79 -5.79 5.35 7.53
N SER A 80 -7.10 5.16 7.73
CA SER A 80 -7.67 4.53 8.94
C SER A 80 -7.52 3.01 8.96
N GLY A 81 -7.30 2.39 7.80
CA GLY A 81 -7.28 0.93 7.62
C GLY A 81 -8.66 0.30 7.39
N ASP A 82 -9.73 1.09 7.30
CA ASP A 82 -11.09 0.61 7.06
C ASP A 82 -11.26 0.02 5.65
N TYR A 83 -10.51 0.52 4.66
CA TYR A 83 -10.43 -0.10 3.34
C TYR A 83 -9.49 -1.31 3.39
N GLY A 84 -10.08 -2.48 3.63
CA GLY A 84 -9.38 -3.72 4.00
C GLY A 84 -8.44 -4.34 2.96
N VAL A 85 -8.37 -3.80 1.74
CA VAL A 85 -7.40 -4.19 0.71
C VAL A 85 -6.28 -3.15 0.52
N SER A 86 -6.11 -2.26 1.49
CA SER A 86 -4.91 -1.42 1.61
C SER A 86 -3.81 -2.14 2.40
N ARG A 87 -2.56 -1.65 2.28
CA ARG A 87 -1.43 -2.17 3.05
C ARG A 87 -0.55 -1.03 3.56
N SER A 88 -0.15 -1.12 4.82
CA SER A 88 0.87 -0.23 5.37
C SER A 88 2.23 -0.55 4.75
N LEU A 89 2.96 0.49 4.37
CA LEU A 89 4.36 0.38 3.94
C LEU A 89 5.26 0.52 5.16
N TYR A 90 6.20 -0.41 5.33
CA TYR A 90 7.15 -0.38 6.43
C TYR A 90 8.55 -0.11 5.90
N VAL A 91 9.26 0.82 6.56
CA VAL A 91 10.68 1.06 6.35
C VAL A 91 11.44 0.52 7.55
N TYR A 92 12.38 -0.38 7.30
CA TYR A 92 13.18 -1.02 8.33
C TYR A 92 14.60 -0.47 8.33
N ALA A 93 15.06 -0.01 9.49
CA ALA A 93 16.44 0.38 9.73
C ALA A 93 17.02 -0.42 10.90
N LYS A 94 18.27 -0.86 10.78
CA LYS A 94 19.00 -1.51 11.87
C LYS A 94 19.64 -0.44 12.75
N LYS A 95 19.37 -0.49 14.06
CA LYS A 95 19.90 0.49 15.02
C LYS A 95 21.42 0.52 15.03
N GLU A 96 22.06 -0.64 14.88
CA GLU A 96 23.52 -0.80 14.84
C GLU A 96 24.17 -0.10 13.65
N HIS A 97 23.40 0.25 12.60
CA HIS A 97 23.93 0.99 11.45
C HIS A 97 23.95 2.51 11.68
N VAL A 98 23.26 3.02 12.68
CA VAL A 98 23.25 4.45 13.00
C VAL A 98 24.60 4.84 13.60
N GLY A 99 25.27 5.83 13.01
CA GLY A 99 26.63 6.25 13.39
C GLY A 99 27.75 5.42 12.74
N VAL A 100 27.42 4.34 12.02
CA VAL A 100 28.38 3.52 11.25
C VAL A 100 28.22 3.76 9.76
N ILE A 101 26.97 3.75 9.26
CA ILE A 101 26.64 4.07 7.87
C ILE A 101 26.41 5.58 7.77
N PRO A 102 27.20 6.31 6.97
CA PRO A 102 26.99 7.73 6.76
C PRO A 102 25.58 8.03 6.24
N GLY A 103 24.92 9.04 6.81
CA GLY A 103 23.59 9.48 6.35
C GLY A 103 22.41 8.67 6.90
N MET A 104 22.63 7.60 7.67
CA MET A 104 21.52 6.76 8.17
C MET A 104 20.60 7.52 9.14
N GLN A 105 21.18 8.33 10.03
CA GLN A 105 20.39 9.12 10.99
C GLN A 105 19.59 10.21 10.27
N GLU A 106 20.23 10.88 9.32
CA GLU A 106 19.65 11.91 8.48
C GLU A 106 18.52 11.35 7.61
N PHE A 107 18.71 10.17 7.01
CA PHE A 107 17.68 9.48 6.25
C PHE A 107 16.46 9.16 7.11
N ILE A 108 16.64 8.59 8.30
CA ILE A 108 15.52 8.27 9.22
C ILE A 108 14.79 9.56 9.62
N ALA A 109 15.52 10.62 9.95
CA ALA A 109 14.95 11.89 10.35
C ALA A 109 14.18 12.57 9.21
N GLU A 110 14.70 12.52 7.99
CA GLU A 110 14.08 13.10 6.79
C GLU A 110 12.86 12.30 6.36
N TYR A 111 12.97 10.97 6.26
CA TYR A 111 11.87 10.10 5.83
C TYR A 111 10.66 10.19 6.77
N THR A 112 10.90 10.50 8.05
CA THR A 112 9.87 10.71 9.09
C THR A 112 9.58 12.19 9.37
N SER A 113 9.97 13.09 8.48
CA SER A 113 9.68 14.52 8.58
C SER A 113 8.30 14.86 7.97
N GLU A 114 7.64 15.91 8.46
CA GLU A 114 6.39 16.38 7.87
C GLU A 114 6.55 16.79 6.40
N GLY A 115 7.71 17.30 6.00
CA GLY A 115 8.00 17.63 4.61
C GLY A 115 8.13 16.40 3.68
N ALA A 116 8.39 15.23 4.24
CA ALA A 116 8.46 13.98 3.49
C ALA A 116 7.10 13.27 3.47
N TRP A 117 6.63 12.81 4.63
CA TRP A 117 5.49 11.88 4.75
C TRP A 117 4.20 12.53 5.28
N GLY A 118 4.21 13.85 5.50
CA GLY A 118 3.03 14.59 5.93
C GLY A 118 2.00 14.75 4.80
N PRO A 119 0.82 15.30 5.10
CA PRO A 119 -0.25 15.54 4.11
C PRO A 119 0.20 16.32 2.88
N ASP A 120 1.08 17.30 3.07
CA ASP A 120 1.65 18.15 2.02
C ASP A 120 3.10 17.77 1.69
N GLY A 121 3.55 16.59 2.11
CA GLY A 121 4.91 16.12 1.95
C GLY A 121 5.16 15.50 0.57
N TYR A 122 6.42 15.48 0.13
CA TYR A 122 6.77 15.01 -1.21
C TYR A 122 6.46 13.51 -1.45
N LEU A 123 6.24 12.70 -0.41
CA LEU A 123 5.82 11.30 -0.56
C LEU A 123 4.34 11.19 -0.90
N ALA A 124 3.50 12.14 -0.48
CA ALA A 124 2.10 12.21 -0.90
C ALA A 124 2.00 12.48 -2.41
N ASP A 125 2.84 13.37 -2.93
CA ASP A 125 2.98 13.62 -4.39
C ASP A 125 3.43 12.36 -5.16
N LYS A 126 4.10 11.42 -4.49
CA LYS A 126 4.51 10.13 -5.04
C LYS A 126 3.48 9.03 -4.84
N GLY A 127 2.31 9.35 -4.30
CA GLY A 127 1.19 8.44 -4.15
C GLY A 127 1.19 7.62 -2.87
N LEU A 128 2.03 7.96 -1.88
CA LEU A 128 1.88 7.41 -0.54
C LEU A 128 0.74 8.11 0.18
N ILE A 129 0.03 7.37 1.03
CA ILE A 129 -1.04 7.89 1.87
C ILE A 129 -0.43 8.12 3.27
N PRO A 130 -0.32 9.38 3.71
CA PRO A 130 0.09 9.72 5.07
C PRO A 130 -0.69 8.97 6.14
N LEU A 131 0.03 8.53 7.18
CA LEU A 131 -0.59 8.05 8.41
C LEU A 131 -1.39 9.17 9.09
N PRO A 132 -2.43 8.84 9.88
CA PRO A 132 -3.11 9.81 10.73
C PRO A 132 -2.13 10.58 11.63
N ASP A 133 -2.42 11.84 11.92
CA ASP A 133 -1.49 12.76 12.61
C ASP A 133 -0.91 12.20 13.92
N ALA A 134 -1.75 11.57 14.74
CA ALA A 134 -1.33 10.99 16.01
C ALA A 134 -0.35 9.81 15.81
N GLU A 135 -0.61 8.96 14.82
CA GLU A 135 0.28 7.85 14.48
C GLU A 135 1.58 8.34 13.87
N ARG A 136 1.50 9.29 12.93
CA ARG A 136 2.65 9.88 12.27
C ARG A 136 3.59 10.55 13.27
N ALA A 137 3.06 11.36 14.19
CA ALA A 137 3.85 11.98 15.25
C ALA A 137 4.52 10.95 16.16
N LYS A 138 3.79 9.92 16.60
CA LYS A 138 4.31 8.82 17.41
C LYS A 138 5.46 8.10 16.70
N TRP A 139 5.29 7.77 15.42
CA TRP A 139 6.30 7.04 14.65
C TRP A 139 7.53 7.90 14.32
N ALA A 140 7.36 9.19 14.05
CA ALA A 140 8.49 10.13 13.92
C ALA A 140 9.33 10.20 15.20
N GLU A 141 8.68 10.30 16.36
CA GLU A 141 9.37 10.33 17.65
C GLU A 141 10.13 9.01 17.89
N ASN A 142 9.45 7.87 17.71
CA ASN A 142 10.07 6.56 17.87
C ASN A 142 11.26 6.35 16.95
N ALA A 143 11.15 6.76 15.68
CA ALA A 143 12.21 6.64 14.69
C ALA A 143 13.44 7.48 15.07
N LYS A 144 13.23 8.75 15.46
CA LYS A 144 14.32 9.65 15.90
C LYS A 144 14.97 9.20 17.21
N ALA A 145 14.20 8.55 18.08
CA ALA A 145 14.70 7.96 19.33
C ALA A 145 15.30 6.55 19.14
N LEU A 146 15.27 5.99 17.93
CA LEU A 146 15.71 4.63 17.61
C LEU A 146 15.07 3.57 18.54
N LYS A 147 13.77 3.72 18.81
CA LYS A 147 12.95 2.72 19.49
C LYS A 147 12.58 1.59 18.53
N GLY A 148 12.66 0.35 19.00
CA GLY A 148 12.26 -0.82 18.22
C GLY A 148 10.74 -0.95 18.11
N MET A 149 10.27 -1.51 17.00
CA MET A 149 8.87 -1.94 16.88
C MET A 149 8.64 -3.14 17.81
N GLY A 150 8.15 -2.89 19.03
CA GLY A 150 7.88 -3.91 20.04
C GLY A 150 8.43 -3.62 21.45
N SER A 151 9.11 -2.47 21.63
CA SER A 151 9.67 -2.01 22.90
C SER A 151 9.02 -0.74 23.42
#